data_AF-A0A2S2NQ92-F1
#
_entry.id   AF-A0A2S2NQ92-F1
#
_cell.length_a   1.000
_cell.length_b   1.000
_cell.length_c   1.000
_cell.angle_alpha   90.00
_cell.angle_beta   90.00
_cell.angle_gamma   90.00
#
_symmetry.space_group_name_H-M   'P 1'
#
loop_
_entity.id
_entity.type
_entity.pdbx_description
1 polymer ?
#
loop_
_entity_poly.entity_id
_entity_poly.type
_entity_poly.pdbx_seq_one_letter_code
_entity_poly.pdbx_strand_id
1 'polypeptide(L)'
;YFELNKTLSSTLRNKITYLIISHCLKESNSKKISALTLLNLSGCIVDLFPSESKETYYIPYKKEGKKVTSNCGKLWDKYCNIRKVIRQITPINSTEINLISNLQQIPPIIGYESKI
;
A
#
# COMPACT_ATOMS: atom_id res chain seq x y z
N TYR A 1 -19.72 -23.13 6.88
CA TYR A 1 -19.12 -22.29 7.93
C TYR A 1 -19.84 -20.95 8.05
N PHE A 2 -19.87 -20.13 7.00
CA PHE A 2 -20.56 -18.83 7.02
C PHE A 2 -22.07 -18.95 7.30
N GLU A 3 -22.77 -19.89 6.66
CA GLU A 3 -24.21 -20.12 6.90
C GLU A 3 -24.56 -20.42 8.36
N LEU A 4 -23.63 -21.07 9.09
CA LEU A 4 -23.83 -21.51 10.48
C LEU A 4 -23.36 -20.48 11.51
N ASN A 5 -22.25 -19.79 11.25
CA ASN A 5 -21.62 -18.89 12.22
C ASN A 5 -21.88 -17.41 11.91
N LYS A 6 -22.54 -17.13 10.79
CA LYS A 6 -22.76 -15.80 10.18
C LYS A 6 -21.48 -14.98 10.04
N THR A 7 -20.30 -15.57 10.13
CA THR A 7 -18.99 -14.92 10.10
C THR A 7 -18.08 -15.64 9.12
N LEU A 8 -17.16 -14.90 8.50
CA LEU A 8 -16.22 -15.49 7.55
C LEU A 8 -15.15 -16.28 8.30
N SER A 9 -14.80 -17.47 7.79
CA SER A 9 -13.65 -18.19 8.32
C SER A 9 -12.36 -17.44 8.02
N SER A 10 -11.31 -17.63 8.82
CA SER A 10 -9.99 -17.02 8.57
C SER A 10 -9.48 -17.29 7.15
N THR A 11 -9.68 -18.50 6.65
CA THR A 11 -9.34 -18.90 5.27
C THR A 11 -10.10 -18.08 4.23
N LEU A 12 -11.40 -17.86 4.42
CA LEU A 12 -12.22 -17.10 3.50
C LEU A 12 -11.89 -15.61 3.54
N ARG A 13 -11.66 -15.04 4.74
CA ARG A 13 -11.17 -13.66 4.90
C ARG A 13 -9.86 -13.45 4.14
N ASN A 14 -8.93 -14.41 4.23
CA ASN A 14 -7.66 -14.35 3.52
C ASN A 14 -7.83 -14.44 2.00
N LYS A 15 -8.76 -15.27 1.50
CA LYS A 15 -9.09 -15.38 0.07
C LYS A 15 -9.68 -14.09 -0.48
N ILE A 16 -10.67 -13.51 0.19
CA ILE A 16 -11.29 -12.24 -0.22
C ILE A 16 -10.26 -11.11 -0.22
N THR A 17 -9.49 -11.01 0.86
CA THR A 17 -8.39 -10.03 0.99
C THR A 17 -7.39 -10.18 -0.16
N TYR A 18 -6.99 -11.41 -0.51
CA TYR A 18 -6.10 -11.67 -1.63
C TYR A 18 -6.71 -11.20 -2.96
N LEU A 19 -7.97 -11.55 -3.22
CA LEU A 19 -8.65 -11.22 -4.47
C LEU A 19 -8.75 -9.71 -4.67
N ILE A 20 -9.23 -8.99 -3.65
CA ILE A 20 -9.38 -7.53 -3.67
C ILE A 20 -8.03 -6.84 -3.94
N ILE A 21 -7.01 -7.14 -3.13
CA ILE A 21 -5.70 -6.49 -3.26
C ILE A 21 -5.05 -6.84 -4.61
N SER A 22 -5.19 -8.08 -5.06
CA SER A 22 -4.64 -8.51 -6.35
C SER A 22 -5.32 -7.77 -7.51
N HIS A 23 -6.64 -7.58 -7.45
CA HIS A 23 -7.38 -6.82 -8.45
C HIS A 23 -6.91 -5.35 -8.49
N CYS A 24 -6.91 -4.68 -7.33
CA CYS A 24 -6.49 -3.29 -7.24
C CYS A 24 -5.04 -3.08 -7.74
N LEU A 25 -4.13 -4.01 -7.44
CA LEU A 25 -2.75 -3.92 -7.91
C LEU A 25 -2.61 -4.14 -9.42
N LYS A 26 -3.45 -4.99 -10.02
CA LYS A 26 -3.46 -5.22 -11.47
C LYS A 26 -3.96 -4.00 -12.24
N GLU A 27 -5.00 -3.33 -11.75
CA GLU A 27 -5.53 -2.12 -12.39
C GLU A 27 -4.63 -0.89 -12.19
N SER A 28 -3.85 -0.85 -11.10
CA SER A 28 -2.99 0.29 -10.80
C SER A 28 -1.69 0.27 -11.63
N ASN A 29 -1.51 1.25 -12.52
CA ASN A 29 -0.24 1.45 -13.26
C ASN A 29 0.97 1.58 -12.33
N SER A 30 0.79 2.20 -11.16
CA SER A 30 1.86 2.43 -10.18
C SER A 30 2.10 1.24 -9.23
N LYS A 31 1.28 0.18 -9.30
CA LYS A 31 1.28 -0.95 -8.36
C LYS A 31 1.23 -0.48 -6.89
N LYS A 32 0.49 0.60 -6.62
CA LYS A 32 0.31 1.17 -5.27
C LYS A 32 -1.18 1.30 -4.96
N ILE A 33 -1.53 0.99 -3.71
CA ILE A 33 -2.86 1.22 -3.14
C ILE A 33 -2.69 2.28 -2.03
N SER A 34 -3.57 3.28 -2.04
CA SER A 34 -3.58 4.34 -1.03
C SER A 34 -4.22 3.88 0.28
N ALA A 35 -3.89 4.55 1.40
CA ALA A 35 -4.52 4.29 2.70
C ALA A 35 -6.04 4.53 2.66
N LEU A 36 -6.49 5.58 1.97
CA LEU A 36 -7.92 5.88 1.78
C LEU A 36 -8.62 4.75 1.03
N THR A 37 -7.99 4.20 -0.02
CA THR A 37 -8.54 3.07 -0.76
C THR A 37 -8.70 1.84 0.15
N LEU A 38 -7.70 1.53 0.98
CA LEU A 38 -7.78 0.40 1.93
C LEU A 38 -8.90 0.60 2.97
N LEU A 39 -9.10 1.84 3.42
CA LEU A 39 -10.20 2.20 4.33
C LEU A 39 -11.56 2.05 3.66
N ASN A 40 -11.71 2.48 2.40
CA ASN A 40 -12.95 2.30 1.66
C ASN A 40 -13.24 0.81 1.43
N LEU A 41 -12.22 0.04 1.07
CA LEU A 41 -12.34 -1.42 0.89
C LEU A 41 -12.75 -2.13 2.17
N SER A 42 -12.22 -1.75 3.34
CA SER A 42 -12.67 -2.33 4.61
C SER A 42 -14.15 -2.01 4.89
N GLY A 43 -14.60 -0.80 4.53
CA GLY A 43 -16.01 -0.44 4.54
C GLY A 43 -16.87 -1.34 3.66
N CYS A 44 -16.53 -1.45 2.37
CA CYS A 44 -17.30 -2.26 1.43
C CYS A 44 -17.38 -3.74 1.83
N ILE A 45 -16.33 -4.30 2.45
CA ILE A 45 -16.37 -5.68 2.96
C ILE A 45 -17.41 -5.81 4.07
N VAL A 46 -17.50 -4.85 4.99
CA VAL A 46 -18.51 -4.86 6.06
C VAL A 46 -19.92 -4.64 5.49
N ASP A 47 -20.06 -3.83 4.45
CA ASP A 47 -21.35 -3.64 3.78
C ASP A 47 -21.85 -4.95 3.12
N LEU A 48 -20.93 -5.75 2.58
CA LEU A 48 -21.23 -7.09 2.03
C LEU A 48 -21.40 -8.17 3.11
N PHE A 49 -20.68 -8.05 4.21
CA PHE A 49 -20.68 -8.99 5.33
C PHE A 49 -20.85 -8.25 6.67
N PRO A 50 -22.09 -7.93 7.07
CA PRO A 50 -22.37 -7.05 8.23
C PRO A 50 -21.87 -7.58 9.58
N SER A 51 -21.51 -8.86 9.65
CA SER A 51 -20.93 -9.50 10.83
C SER A 51 -19.42 -9.29 10.99
N GLU A 52 -18.78 -8.75 9.97
CA GLU A 52 -17.37 -8.43 9.97
C GLU A 52 -17.11 -7.04 10.54
N SER A 53 -15.91 -6.80 11.07
CA SER A 53 -15.50 -5.49 11.59
C SER A 53 -14.46 -4.84 10.67
N LYS A 54 -14.54 -3.53 10.47
CA LYS A 54 -13.63 -2.78 9.59
C LYS A 54 -12.18 -2.91 10.06
N GLU A 55 -11.98 -2.92 11.37
CA GLU A 55 -10.69 -3.04 12.07
C GLU A 55 -10.00 -4.38 11.78
N THR A 56 -10.76 -5.43 11.43
CA THR A 56 -10.18 -6.72 11.00
C THR A 56 -9.43 -6.58 9.68
N TYR A 57 -9.87 -5.67 8.81
CA TYR A 57 -9.37 -5.53 7.46
C TYR A 57 -8.37 -4.38 7.32
N TYR A 58 -8.62 -3.25 7.96
CA TYR A 58 -7.70 -2.12 7.93
C TYR A 58 -7.89 -1.20 9.14
N ILE A 59 -6.80 -0.96 9.86
CA ILE A 59 -6.67 0.08 10.88
C ILE A 59 -5.63 1.09 10.36
N PRO A 60 -6.02 2.36 10.13
CA PRO A 60 -5.10 3.37 9.66
C PRO A 60 -4.13 3.81 10.76
N TYR A 61 -3.00 4.36 10.33
CA TYR A 61 -2.03 4.98 11.20
C TYR A 61 -2.69 6.07 12.04
N LYS A 62 -2.48 6.02 13.35
CA LYS A 62 -3.01 7.01 14.29
C LYS A 62 -1.96 7.33 15.34
N LYS A 63 -1.72 8.62 15.58
CA LYS A 63 -0.84 9.10 16.64
C LYS A 63 -1.65 9.91 17.65
N GLU A 64 -1.73 9.43 18.88
CA GLU A 64 -2.39 10.11 20.00
C GLU A 64 -1.38 10.32 21.11
N GLY A 65 -0.83 11.54 21.18
CA GLY A 65 0.23 11.88 22.12
C GLY A 65 1.45 10.97 21.97
N LYS A 66 1.72 10.16 23.00
CA LYS A 66 2.82 9.17 23.05
C LYS A 66 2.45 7.82 22.42
N LYS A 67 1.16 7.54 22.19
CA LYS A 67 0.71 6.27 21.61
C LYS A 67 0.69 6.36 20.08
N VAL A 68 1.33 5.38 19.44
CA VAL A 68 1.38 5.26 17.98
C VAL A 68 0.77 3.92 17.58
N THR A 69 -0.26 3.97 16.75
CA THR A 69 -0.82 2.80 16.06
C THR A 69 -0.33 2.84 14.63
N SER A 70 0.41 1.82 14.22
CA SER A 70 0.83 1.64 12.82
C SER A 70 -0.36 1.18 11.97
N ASN A 71 -0.24 1.33 10.65
CA ASN A 71 -1.15 0.66 9.72
C ASN A 71 -1.12 -0.85 9.98
N CYS A 72 -2.27 -1.48 10.18
CA CYS A 72 -2.40 -2.93 10.35
C CYS A 72 -3.73 -3.45 9.81
N GLY A 73 -3.90 -4.77 9.80
CA GLY A 73 -5.09 -5.46 9.32
C GLY A 73 -4.85 -6.27 8.05
N LYS A 74 -5.79 -7.16 7.73
CA LYS A 74 -5.61 -8.15 6.65
C LYS A 74 -5.31 -7.54 5.28
N LEU A 75 -5.99 -6.45 4.92
CA LEU A 75 -5.78 -5.77 3.63
C LEU A 75 -4.35 -5.19 3.55
N TRP A 76 -3.89 -4.56 4.63
CA TRP A 76 -2.55 -4.00 4.71
C TRP A 76 -1.46 -5.07 4.63
N ASP A 77 -1.59 -6.14 5.42
CA ASP A 77 -0.63 -7.24 5.44
C ASP A 77 -0.51 -7.89 4.07
N LYS A 78 -1.65 -8.14 3.42
CA LYS A 78 -1.66 -8.74 2.08
C LYS A 78 -1.02 -7.83 1.04
N TYR A 79 -1.33 -6.53 1.08
CA TYR A 79 -0.72 -5.53 0.21
C TYR A 79 0.80 -5.49 0.36
N CYS A 80 1.31 -5.41 1.59
CA CYS A 80 2.75 -5.44 1.87
C CYS A 80 3.41 -6.71 1.33
N ASN A 81 2.79 -7.87 1.56
CA ASN A 81 3.29 -9.16 1.07
C ASN A 81 3.36 -9.23 -0.46
N ILE A 82 2.29 -8.85 -1.16
CA ILE A 82 2.28 -8.88 -2.64
C ILE A 82 3.29 -7.87 -3.20
N ARG A 83 3.40 -6.68 -2.62
CA ARG A 83 4.39 -5.68 -3.05
C ARG A 83 5.83 -6.13 -2.85
N LYS A 84 6.11 -6.85 -1.76
CA LYS A 84 7.43 -7.47 -1.52
C LYS A 84 7.77 -8.44 -2.65
N VAL A 85 6.82 -9.29 -3.03
CA VAL A 85 6.99 -10.25 -4.13
C VAL A 85 7.19 -9.52 -5.47
N ILE A 86 6.37 -8.53 -5.79
CA ILE A 86 6.51 -7.72 -7.02
C ILE A 86 7.90 -7.09 -7.12
N ARG A 87 8.43 -6.54 -6.02
CA ARG A 87 9.77 -5.94 -5.97
C ARG A 87 10.90 -6.94 -6.17
N GLN A 88 10.71 -8.20 -5.75
CA GLN A 88 11.69 -9.26 -5.96
C GLN A 88 11.71 -9.73 -7.42
N ILE A 89 10.56 -9.74 -8.09
CA ILE A 89 10.43 -10.21 -9.47
C ILE A 89 10.76 -9.11 -10.49
N THR A 90 10.52 -7.84 -10.16
CA THR A 90 10.84 -6.72 -11.05
C THR A 90 12.35 -6.45 -10.97
N PRO A 91 13.15 -6.72 -12.01
CA PRO A 91 14.53 -6.29 -12.02
C PRO A 91 14.55 -4.78 -11.92
N ILE A 92 15.14 -4.26 -10.85
CA ILE A 92 15.47 -2.84 -10.75
C ILE A 92 16.56 -2.65 -11.80
N ASN A 93 16.23 -2.05 -12.94
CA ASN A 93 17.24 -1.49 -13.82
C ASN A 93 17.96 -0.40 -13.00
N SER A 94 19.07 -0.78 -12.38
CA SER A 94 19.97 0.04 -11.58
C SER A 94 20.52 1.27 -12.32
N THR A 95 20.18 1.42 -13.59
CA THR A 95 20.57 2.51 -14.48
C THR A 95 19.94 3.85 -14.08
N GLU A 96 18.70 3.89 -13.56
CA GLU A 96 18.06 5.17 -13.23
C GLU A 96 18.52 5.77 -11.89
N ILE A 97 18.87 4.93 -10.91
CA ILE A 97 19.33 5.41 -9.59
C ILE A 97 20.71 6.10 -9.71
N ASN A 98 21.59 5.60 -10.59
CA ASN A 98 22.90 6.20 -10.84
C ASN A 98 22.84 7.52 -11.62
N LEU A 99 21.82 7.72 -12.46
CA LEU A 99 21.63 8.97 -13.20
C LEU A 99 21.18 10.11 -12.27
N ILE A 100 20.31 9.81 -11.30
CA ILE A 100 19.80 10.81 -10.35
C ILE A 100 20.88 11.23 -9.35
N SER A 101 21.76 10.32 -8.92
CA SER A 101 22.89 10.67 -8.05
C SER A 101 23.94 11.55 -8.72
N ASN A 102 24.11 11.43 -10.04
CA ASN A 102 25.07 12.24 -10.80
C ASN A 102 24.57 13.65 -11.14
N LEU A 103 23.26 13.90 -11.17
CA LEU A 103 22.69 15.23 -11.43
C LEU A 103 22.76 16.19 -10.22
N GLN A 104 23.06 15.68 -9.02
CA GLN A 104 23.19 16.50 -7.80
C GLN A 104 24.64 16.99 -7.53
N GLN A 105 25.59 16.73 -8.43
CA GLN A 105 27.01 17.12 -8.28
C GLN A 105 27.45 18.27 -9.21
N ILE A 106 26.54 18.93 -9.93
CA ILE A 106 26.92 20.08 -10.77
C ILE A 106 27.12 21.30 -9.86
N PRO A 107 28.35 21.86 -9.73
CA PRO A 107 28.56 23.08 -8.97
C PRO A 107 27.82 24.26 -9.61
N PRO A 108 27.37 25.26 -8.83
CA PRO A 108 26.65 26.41 -9.36
C PRO A 108 27.51 27.16 -10.37
N ILE A 109 26.94 27.40 -11.55
CA ILE A 109 27.56 28.21 -12.61
C ILE A 109 27.71 29.63 -12.07
N ILE A 110 28.96 30.01 -11.79
CA ILE A 110 29.32 31.40 -11.43
C ILE A 110 29.00 32.26 -12.64
N GLY A 111 28.05 33.18 -12.46
CA GLY A 111 27.62 34.13 -13.48
C GLY A 111 28.76 35.07 -13.87
N TYR A 112 29.02 35.16 -15.18
CA TYR A 112 29.87 36.20 -15.73
C TYR A 112 29.07 37.51 -15.76
N GLU A 113 29.42 38.44 -14.87
CA GLU A 113 29.05 39.85 -15.03
C GLU A 113 29.65 40.37 -16.34
N SER A 114 28.78 40.85 -17.22
CA SER A 114 29.16 41.51 -18.46
C SER A 114 29.72 42.89 -18.11
N LYS A 115 30.99 43.13 -18.40
CA LYS A 115 31.54 44.49 -18.47
C LYS A 115 30.93 45.20 -19.68
N ILE A 116 30.24 46.31 -19.43
CA ILE A 116 30.01 47.39 -20.39
C ILE A 116 30.83 48.58 -19.92
#